data_AF-A0A5M9RAB9-F1
#
_entry.id   AF-A0A5M9RAB9-F1
#
_cell.length_a   1.000
_cell.length_b   1.000
_cell.length_c   1.000
_cell.angle_alpha   90.00
_cell.angle_beta   90.00
_cell.angle_gamma   90.00
#
_symmetry.space_group_name_H-M   'P 1'
#
loop_
_entity.id
_entity.type
_entity.pdbx_description
1 polymer ?
#
loop_
_entity_poly.entity_id
_entity_poly.type
_entity_poly.pdbx_seq_one_letter_code
_entity_poly.pdbx_strand_id
1 'polypeptide(L)'
;MKSADFYHAGRWALRAIFISAVGLLAACSQSTETVQQKQVLRYQQPLTDLTEDARASCSYAGGTPSLIHELNGAQSSVCQFANGKRCNERALLSGSCGSVL
;
A
#
# COMPACT_ATOMS: atom_id res chain seq x y z
N MET A 1 -40.33 -35.12 36.46
CA MET A 1 -39.07 -34.41 36.73
C MET A 1 -37.99 -34.86 35.74
N LYS A 2 -38.15 -34.60 34.43
CA LYS A 2 -37.28 -35.18 33.37
C LYS A 2 -37.02 -34.23 32.18
N SER A 3 -37.59 -33.03 32.25
CA SER A 3 -37.55 -32.00 31.21
C SER A 3 -36.44 -30.96 31.44
N ALA A 4 -35.97 -30.77 32.68
CA ALA A 4 -34.87 -29.85 33.01
C ALA A 4 -33.49 -30.40 32.60
N ASP A 5 -33.29 -31.72 32.68
CA ASP A 5 -32.04 -32.38 32.28
C ASP A 5 -31.81 -32.33 30.76
N PHE A 6 -32.87 -32.46 29.96
CA PHE A 6 -32.80 -32.26 28.50
C PHE A 6 -32.47 -30.81 28.14
N TYR A 7 -33.03 -29.86 28.90
CA TYR A 7 -32.73 -28.44 28.71
C TYR A 7 -31.29 -28.10 29.11
N HIS A 8 -30.77 -28.74 30.15
CA HIS A 8 -29.38 -28.62 30.52
C HIS A 8 -28.53 -29.22 29.40
N ALA A 9 -28.71 -30.50 29.04
CA ALA A 9 -27.97 -31.18 27.98
C ALA A 9 -28.00 -30.43 26.63
N GLY A 10 -29.14 -29.86 26.24
CA GLY A 10 -29.29 -29.01 25.07
C GLY A 10 -28.52 -27.68 25.18
N ARG A 11 -28.49 -27.06 26.36
CA ARG A 11 -27.67 -25.86 26.62
C ARG A 11 -26.17 -26.15 26.60
N TRP A 12 -25.73 -27.33 27.05
CA TRP A 12 -24.33 -27.78 26.92
C TRP A 12 -23.97 -28.04 25.45
N ALA A 13 -24.87 -28.67 24.70
CA ALA A 13 -24.68 -28.91 23.27
C ALA A 13 -24.61 -27.59 22.47
N LEU A 14 -25.52 -26.64 22.74
CA LEU A 14 -25.50 -25.31 22.11
C LEU A 14 -24.21 -24.55 22.44
N ARG A 15 -23.76 -24.56 23.69
CA ARG A 15 -22.48 -23.94 24.08
C ARG A 15 -21.28 -24.57 23.40
N ALA A 16 -21.26 -25.91 23.27
CA ALA A 16 -20.20 -26.62 22.57
C ALA A 16 -20.15 -26.25 21.07
N ILE A 17 -21.31 -26.12 20.42
CA ILE A 17 -21.42 -25.70 19.01
C ILE A 17 -20.95 -24.25 18.82
N PHE A 18 -21.32 -23.33 19.72
CA PHE A 18 -20.85 -21.95 19.65
C PHE A 18 -19.33 -21.84 19.84
N ILE A 19 -18.75 -22.59 20.78
CA ILE A 19 -17.29 -22.59 21.02
C ILE A 19 -16.52 -23.18 19.83
N SER A 20 -17.00 -24.27 19.23
CA SER A 20 -16.35 -24.86 18.05
C SER A 20 -16.43 -23.95 16.82
N ALA A 21 -17.56 -23.28 16.60
CA ALA A 21 -17.71 -22.31 15.52
C ALA A 21 -16.75 -21.11 15.67
N VAL A 22 -16.62 -20.55 16.87
CA VAL A 22 -15.66 -19.46 17.15
C VAL A 22 -14.21 -19.93 17.03
N GLY A 23 -13.91 -21.17 17.44
CA GLY A 23 -12.57 -21.76 17.28
C GLY A 23 -12.15 -21.95 15.82
N LEU A 24 -13.08 -22.37 14.95
CA LEU A 24 -12.84 -22.49 13.51
C LEU A 24 -12.62 -21.12 12.83
N LEU A 25 -13.30 -20.07 13.30
CA LEU A 25 -13.09 -18.70 12.81
C LEU A 25 -11.69 -18.15 13.17
N ALA A 26 -11.13 -18.50 14.33
CA ALA A 26 -9.78 -18.07 14.74
C ALA A 26 -8.66 -18.78 13.96
N ALA A 27 -8.89 -20.00 13.46
CA ALA A 27 -7.92 -20.75 12.66
C ALA A 27 -7.81 -20.27 11.20
N CYS A 28 -8.83 -19.57 10.68
CA CYS A 28 -8.77 -18.94 9.36
C CYS A 28 -7.95 -17.64 9.34
N SER A 29 -7.56 -17.11 10.51
CA SER A 29 -6.67 -15.94 10.59
C SER A 29 -5.20 -16.36 10.65
N GLN A 30 -4.77 -17.26 9.77
CA GLN A 30 -3.35 -17.55 9.55
C GLN A 30 -2.78 -16.54 8.55
N SER A 31 -2.83 -15.27 8.94
CA SER A 31 -2.10 -14.17 8.31
C SER A 31 -1.92 -13.05 9.34
N THR A 32 -1.48 -13.41 10.55
CA THR A 32 -0.71 -12.47 11.38
C THR A 32 0.73 -12.56 10.90
N GLU A 33 1.00 -11.91 9.77
CA GLU A 33 2.33 -11.33 9.60
C GLU A 33 2.46 -10.32 10.73
N THR A 34 3.21 -10.69 11.76
CA THR A 34 3.73 -9.73 12.73
C THR A 34 4.65 -8.81 11.95
N VAL A 35 4.08 -7.79 11.30
CA VAL A 35 4.83 -6.62 10.83
C VAL A 35 5.28 -5.94 12.10
N GLN A 36 6.44 -6.41 12.54
CA GLN A 36 7.37 -5.80 13.44
C GLN A 36 7.15 -4.28 13.44
N GLN A 37 6.49 -3.81 14.50
CA GLN A 37 6.37 -2.40 14.88
C GLN A 37 7.75 -1.89 15.34
N LYS A 38 8.76 -2.09 14.50
CA LYS A 38 10.15 -1.66 14.69
C LYS A 38 10.83 -1.49 13.33
N GLN A 39 10.20 -0.76 12.42
CA GLN A 39 10.97 -0.10 11.39
C GLN A 39 10.46 1.32 11.24
N VAL A 40 11.16 2.21 11.94
CA VAL A 40 11.52 3.56 11.56
C VAL A 40 10.55 4.23 10.58
N LEU A 41 9.99 5.35 11.02
CA LEU A 41 9.45 6.41 10.19
C LEU A 41 10.52 6.91 9.17
N ARG A 42 10.78 6.07 8.19
CA ARG A 42 11.39 6.28 6.89
C ARG A 42 10.51 5.35 6.06
N TYR A 43 9.31 5.78 5.65
CA TYR A 43 9.21 6.52 4.39
C TYR A 43 10.58 6.67 3.70
N GLN A 44 11.17 5.54 3.32
CA GLN A 44 11.68 5.42 1.98
C GLN A 44 10.46 5.72 1.11
N GLN A 45 10.20 7.02 0.88
CA GLN A 45 9.71 7.40 -0.43
C GLN A 45 10.65 6.63 -1.36
N PRO A 46 10.15 5.74 -2.22
CA PRO A 46 11.01 5.18 -3.25
C PRO A 46 11.66 6.42 -3.87
N LEU A 47 12.96 6.54 -3.70
CA LEU A 47 13.74 7.64 -4.25
C LEU A 47 13.49 7.50 -5.74
N THR A 48 12.55 8.29 -6.26
CA THR A 48 11.69 7.90 -7.38
C THR A 48 12.46 7.98 -8.68
N ASP A 49 13.41 7.07 -8.91
CA ASP A 49 14.09 6.77 -10.19
C ASP A 49 14.54 7.99 -11.03
N LEU A 50 14.65 9.17 -10.41
CA LEU A 50 15.20 10.41 -10.98
C LEU A 50 16.52 10.65 -10.29
N THR A 51 17.53 11.04 -11.06
CA THR A 51 18.76 11.62 -10.49
C THR A 51 18.44 12.82 -9.61
N GLU A 52 19.30 13.07 -8.61
CA GLU A 52 19.14 14.20 -7.68
C GLU A 52 19.04 15.55 -8.43
N ASP A 53 19.81 15.71 -9.50
CA ASP A 53 19.78 16.89 -10.37
C ASP A 53 18.44 17.04 -11.09
N ALA A 54 17.89 15.95 -11.63
CA ALA A 54 16.60 15.99 -12.30
C ALA A 54 15.46 16.22 -11.30
N ARG A 55 15.56 15.67 -10.09
CA ARG A 55 14.59 15.92 -9.03
C ARG A 55 14.60 17.38 -8.58
N ALA A 56 15.78 17.96 -8.38
CA ALA A 56 15.95 19.38 -8.07
C ALA A 56 15.42 20.27 -9.20
N SER A 57 15.69 19.91 -10.46
CA SER A 57 15.16 20.62 -11.62
C SER A 57 13.63 20.52 -11.72
N CYS A 58 13.05 19.36 -11.39
CA CYS A 58 11.61 19.14 -11.38
C CYS A 58 10.91 20.02 -10.35
N SER A 59 11.42 20.05 -9.11
CA SER A 59 10.86 20.90 -8.06
C SER A 59 11.09 22.39 -8.35
N TYR A 60 12.25 22.76 -8.90
CA TYR A 60 12.55 24.14 -9.31
C TYR A 60 11.59 24.63 -10.40
N ALA A 61 11.22 23.75 -11.33
CA ALA A 61 10.23 24.03 -12.38
C ALA A 61 8.78 23.98 -11.88
N GLY A 62 8.52 23.72 -10.59
CA GLY A 62 7.17 23.64 -10.03
C GLY A 62 6.42 22.34 -10.36
N GLY A 63 7.13 21.30 -10.76
CA GLY A 63 6.60 19.95 -10.94
C GLY A 63 6.78 19.07 -9.70
N THR A 64 6.17 17.90 -9.73
CA THR A 64 6.27 16.87 -8.68
C THR A 64 6.81 15.57 -9.27
N PRO A 65 7.82 14.93 -8.65
CA PRO A 65 8.33 13.64 -9.12
C PRO A 65 7.28 12.54 -8.93
N SER A 66 7.06 11.75 -9.98
CA SER A 66 6.09 10.66 -10.02
C SER A 66 6.68 9.44 -10.72
N LEU A 67 6.18 8.26 -10.40
CA LEU A 67 6.57 7.02 -11.08
C LEU A 67 5.42 6.61 -12.02
N ILE A 68 5.74 6.29 -13.27
CA ILE A 68 4.78 5.75 -14.23
C ILE A 68 5.15 4.34 -14.63
N HIS A 69 4.12 3.51 -14.79
CA HIS A 69 4.25 2.19 -15.41
C HIS A 69 3.95 2.34 -16.89
N GLU A 70 4.95 2.01 -17.71
CA GLU A 70 4.82 1.98 -19.15
C GLU A 70 4.06 0.72 -19.59
N LEU A 71 3.53 0.75 -20.82
CA LEU A 71 2.75 -0.35 -21.39
C LEU A 71 3.57 -1.65 -21.54
N ASN A 72 4.90 -1.52 -21.56
CA ASN A 72 5.86 -2.63 -21.58
C ASN A 72 6.09 -3.24 -20.17
N GLY A 73 5.45 -2.71 -19.12
CA GLY A 73 5.63 -3.12 -17.73
C GLY A 73 6.87 -2.51 -17.05
N ALA A 74 7.63 -1.66 -17.74
CA ALA A 74 8.73 -0.92 -17.15
C ALA A 74 8.20 0.17 -16.21
N GLN A 75 8.99 0.49 -15.19
CA GLN A 75 8.74 1.62 -14.30
C GLN A 75 9.73 2.71 -14.69
N SER A 76 9.20 3.88 -15.04
CA SER A 76 10.00 5.04 -15.41
C SER A 76 9.62 6.21 -14.51
N SER A 77 10.61 6.89 -13.95
CA SER A 77 10.35 8.14 -13.26
C SER A 77 10.09 9.29 -14.22
N VAL A 78 9.12 10.13 -13.86
CA VAL A 78 8.79 11.34 -14.61
C VAL A 78 8.44 12.48 -13.67
N CYS A 79 8.78 13.70 -14.07
CA CYS A 79 8.29 14.91 -13.46
C CYS A 79 6.90 15.23 -13.98
N GLN A 80 5.91 15.32 -13.10
CA GLN A 80 4.53 15.67 -13.43
C GLN A 80 4.26 17.14 -13.08
N PHE A 81 3.68 17.87 -14.02
CA PHE A 81 3.34 19.29 -13.84
C PHE A 81 1.83 19.47 -13.65
N ALA A 82 1.43 20.57 -13.01
CA ALA A 82 0.01 20.89 -12.78
C ALA A 82 -0.81 21.06 -14.08
N ASN A 83 -0.13 21.35 -15.20
CA ASN A 83 -0.73 21.40 -16.54
C ASN A 83 -0.94 20.01 -17.18
N GLY A 84 -0.60 18.93 -16.48
CA GLY A 84 -0.70 17.55 -16.96
C GLY A 84 0.47 17.07 -17.81
N LYS A 85 1.49 17.91 -18.09
CA LYS A 85 2.71 17.47 -18.77
C LYS A 85 3.50 16.50 -17.87
N ARG A 86 4.03 15.42 -18.46
CA ARG A 86 4.93 14.47 -17.81
C ARG A 86 6.24 14.43 -18.60
N CYS A 87 7.34 14.75 -17.94
CA CYS A 87 8.66 14.82 -18.55
C CYS A 87 9.56 13.73 -17.96
N ASN A 88 10.24 12.96 -18.80
CA ASN A 88 11.27 12.03 -18.32
C ASN A 88 12.53 12.79 -17.90
N GLU A 89 13.43 12.10 -17.20
CA GLU A 89 14.67 12.67 -16.68
C GLU A 89 15.47 13.45 -17.74
N ARG A 90 15.70 12.83 -18.91
CA ARG A 90 16.51 13.43 -19.97
C ARG A 90 15.91 14.72 -20.52
N ALA A 91 14.60 14.73 -20.79
CA ALA A 91 13.93 15.92 -21.33
C ALA A 91 13.88 17.07 -20.30
N LEU A 92 13.89 16.72 -19.02
CA LEU A 92 13.96 17.67 -17.93
C LEU A 92 15.35 18.32 -17.84
N LEU A 93 16.41 17.49 -17.85
CA LEU A 93 17.79 17.95 -17.77
C LEU A 93 18.25 18.69 -19.04
N SER A 94 17.72 18.34 -20.21
CA SER A 94 17.96 19.08 -21.46
C SER A 94 17.15 20.38 -21.55
N GLY A 95 16.25 20.65 -20.61
CA GLY A 95 15.36 21.82 -20.64
C GLY A 95 14.35 21.82 -21.79
N SER A 96 14.19 20.69 -22.49
CA SER A 96 13.22 20.56 -23.59
C SER A 96 11.80 20.29 -23.08
N CYS A 97 11.65 19.98 -21.80
CA CYS A 97 10.38 19.70 -21.15
C CYS A 97 10.39 20.22 -19.71
N GLY A 98 9.28 20.84 -19.29
CA GLY A 98 9.09 21.30 -17.90
C GLY A 98 9.35 22.78 -17.65
N SER A 99 9.85 23.52 -18.63
CA SER A 99 9.86 24.98 -18.61
C SER A 99 8.41 25.49 -18.49
N VAL A 100 8.10 26.23 -17.42
CA VAL A 100 6.84 26.98 -17.25
C VAL A 100 6.91 28.32 -18.01
N LEU A 101 7.61 28.32 -19.14
CA LEU A 101 7.60 29.41 -20.11
C LEU A 101 6.52 29.15 -21.15
#